data_AF-A0AAD4BUH0-F1
#
_entry.id   AF-A0AAD4BUH0-F1
#
_cell.length_a   1.000
_cell.length_b   1.000
_cell.length_c   1.000
_cell.angle_alpha   90.00
_cell.angle_beta   90.00
_cell.angle_gamma   90.00
#
_symmetry.space_group_name_H-M   'P 1'
#
loop_
_entity.id
_entity.type
_entity.pdbx_description
1 polymer ?
#
loop_
_entity_poly.entity_id
_entity_poly.type
_entity_poly.pdbx_seq_one_letter_code
_entity_poly.pdbx_strand_id
1 'polypeptide(L)'
;MSEQNMATVLDAIEQLYRSHRRHDVTSTLTTLMIDGISSHAMLLDSFVVLHAAFISSLHRLIGVEFAAFVPTNVDLRDYESDVIDVTTQTDERGKECSNLIVLLSELYNFQVISCILLYDIIKDLLGKTLSEFRVELLLKILRSSGQQLRQDDPSALKDIVTLAQSSIANQGDSLSSRTKFMIETLTNLKNNKIKKSATQHQGGDAVERMKKFLSGLGKKRHVQAHEALRVSLDDLRAAETKGKWWLVGAAWGGDPLVDQQHATSAQQNEADAEDISDTALVKLARKQGMNTDIRRSIFVVLMSSDDYLDACERLAQLNLSEVQQREIVRVILHCCGNEKSYNPYYALVCQQLCQRSHAYRITLQFCLWDFFRELGETNVGGAEVIKNLKHDDGRFDHQTVSSSRTKNLATAYGWWIAKDCCSITVLKPVDVTRLKPHTRTFLRELLVQIFVASQVSSPVLTDDYSEQTSRNRGAVEDVFIKATKTENLGLGLIFFLSNAFREEEGLLGWASALAKETLQTGMNEIPRL
;
A
#
# COMPACT_ATOMS: atom_id res chain seq x y z
N MET A 1 -35.41 10.24 15.55
CA MET A 1 -35.07 8.96 14.90
C MET A 1 -34.68 7.96 16.00
N SER A 2 -34.94 6.66 15.85
CA SER A 2 -34.49 5.60 16.76
C SER A 2 -33.81 4.46 15.97
N GLU A 3 -33.04 3.59 16.65
CA GLU A 3 -32.36 2.45 16.02
C GLU A 3 -33.34 1.56 15.21
N GLN A 4 -34.58 1.40 15.70
CA GLN A 4 -35.58 0.52 15.10
C GLN A 4 -36.23 1.07 13.83
N ASN A 5 -36.40 2.40 13.74
CA ASN A 5 -37.09 3.03 12.59
C ASN A 5 -36.12 3.57 11.52
N MET A 6 -34.81 3.53 11.78
CA MET A 6 -33.79 4.07 10.89
C MET A 6 -33.86 3.49 9.47
N ALA A 7 -34.09 2.19 9.31
CA ALA A 7 -34.21 1.58 7.98
C ALA A 7 -35.40 2.14 7.18
N THR A 8 -36.55 2.30 7.83
CA THR A 8 -37.76 2.86 7.21
C THR A 8 -37.58 4.34 6.86
N VAL A 9 -36.88 5.10 7.72
CA VAL A 9 -36.55 6.50 7.46
C VAL A 9 -35.59 6.63 6.27
N LEU A 10 -34.59 5.74 6.15
CA LEU A 10 -33.69 5.71 5.00
C LEU A 10 -34.47 5.47 3.69
N ASP A 11 -35.46 4.58 3.70
CA ASP A 11 -36.32 4.32 2.53
C ASP A 11 -37.14 5.55 2.13
N ALA A 12 -37.72 6.25 3.10
CA ALA A 12 -38.46 7.48 2.86
C ALA A 12 -37.56 8.58 2.27
N ILE A 13 -36.33 8.71 2.75
CA ILE A 13 -35.37 9.68 2.22
C ILE A 13 -34.93 9.30 0.80
N GLU A 14 -34.70 8.02 0.53
CA GLU A 14 -34.38 7.56 -0.82
C GLU A 14 -35.52 7.93 -1.80
N GLN A 15 -36.77 7.83 -1.37
CA GLN A 15 -37.93 8.28 -2.15
C GLN A 15 -37.94 9.81 -2.36
N LEU A 16 -37.50 10.60 -1.38
CA LEU A 16 -37.32 12.05 -1.53
C LEU A 16 -36.25 12.39 -2.58
N TYR A 17 -35.10 11.69 -2.58
CA TYR A 17 -34.06 11.86 -3.60
C TYR A 17 -34.51 11.50 -5.02
N ARG A 18 -35.54 10.64 -5.17
CA ARG A 18 -36.14 10.31 -6.47
C ARG A 18 -37.15 11.35 -6.97
N SER A 19 -37.74 12.13 -6.06
CA SER A 19 -38.83 13.07 -6.37
C SER A 19 -38.40 14.54 -6.39
N HIS A 20 -37.27 14.86 -5.76
CA HIS A 20 -36.78 16.24 -5.61
C HIS A 20 -35.34 16.37 -6.13
N ARG A 21 -34.88 17.62 -6.31
CA ARG A 21 -33.49 17.88 -6.72
C ARG A 21 -32.54 17.42 -5.63
N ARG A 22 -31.49 16.68 -6.03
CA ARG A 22 -30.50 16.10 -5.10
C ARG A 22 -29.89 17.13 -4.16
N HIS A 23 -29.48 18.28 -4.70
CA HIS A 23 -28.87 19.36 -3.92
C HIS A 23 -29.80 19.86 -2.79
N ASP A 24 -31.06 20.12 -3.11
CA ASP A 24 -32.02 20.68 -2.14
C ASP A 24 -32.29 19.69 -1.00
N VAL A 25 -32.37 18.40 -1.31
CA VAL A 25 -32.52 17.33 -0.33
C VAL A 25 -31.24 17.19 0.52
N THR A 26 -30.06 17.12 -0.10
CA THR A 26 -28.77 17.00 0.61
C THR A 26 -28.52 18.19 1.54
N SER A 27 -28.69 19.42 1.06
CA SER A 27 -28.45 20.63 1.84
C SER A 27 -29.42 20.70 3.02
N THR A 28 -30.72 20.51 2.78
CA THR A 28 -31.72 20.57 3.86
C THR A 28 -31.49 19.47 4.89
N LEU A 29 -31.20 18.24 4.44
CA LEU A 29 -30.99 17.12 5.35
C LEU A 29 -29.72 17.30 6.20
N THR A 30 -28.61 17.72 5.59
CA THR A 30 -27.36 17.95 6.32
C THR A 30 -27.50 19.11 7.31
N THR A 31 -28.13 20.22 6.94
CA THR A 31 -28.43 21.33 7.86
C THR A 31 -29.30 20.87 9.02
N LEU A 32 -30.43 20.19 8.77
CA LEU A 32 -31.31 19.69 9.85
C LEU A 32 -30.62 18.70 10.79
N MET A 33 -29.73 17.86 10.25
CA MET A 33 -28.98 16.90 11.07
C MET A 33 -27.94 17.59 11.95
N ILE A 34 -27.25 18.60 11.43
CA ILE A 34 -26.24 19.35 12.18
C ILE A 34 -26.92 20.25 13.20
N ASP A 35 -27.97 20.98 12.82
CA ASP A 35 -28.81 21.78 13.73
C ASP A 35 -29.41 20.92 14.85
N GLY A 36 -29.83 19.69 14.54
CA GLY A 36 -30.34 18.75 15.54
C GLY A 36 -29.27 18.26 16.54
N ILE A 37 -27.98 18.27 16.15
CA ILE A 37 -26.86 17.87 17.00
C ILE A 37 -26.31 19.07 17.80
N SER A 38 -26.38 20.28 17.24
CA SER A 38 -25.96 21.52 17.89
C SER A 38 -27.00 22.10 18.84
N SER A 39 -28.29 22.01 18.53
CA SER A 39 -29.37 22.67 19.29
C SER A 39 -29.67 22.06 20.67
N HIS A 40 -29.18 20.85 20.97
CA HIS A 40 -29.49 20.15 22.22
C HIS A 40 -28.34 20.23 23.22
N ALA A 41 -28.64 20.75 24.42
CA ALA A 41 -27.75 20.68 25.57
C ALA A 41 -27.40 19.20 25.88
N MET A 42 -26.09 18.89 25.91
CA MET A 42 -25.49 17.58 26.21
C MET A 42 -26.31 16.38 25.70
N LEU A 43 -26.12 16.04 24.43
CA LEU A 43 -26.72 14.84 23.86
C LEU A 43 -26.11 13.58 24.46
N LEU A 44 -26.91 12.52 24.59
CA LEU A 44 -26.39 11.20 24.92
C LEU A 44 -25.49 10.73 23.77
N ASP A 45 -24.34 10.14 24.08
CA ASP A 45 -23.42 9.59 23.08
C ASP A 45 -24.13 8.62 22.11
N SER A 46 -25.08 7.83 22.60
CA SER A 46 -25.90 6.92 21.78
C SER A 46 -26.75 7.64 20.73
N PHE A 47 -27.21 8.87 21.01
CA PHE A 47 -27.95 9.69 20.05
C PHE A 47 -27.02 10.19 18.93
N VAL A 48 -25.82 10.67 19.28
CA VAL A 48 -24.83 11.13 18.29
C VAL A 48 -24.37 9.97 17.41
N VAL A 49 -24.11 8.80 18.01
CA VAL A 49 -23.77 7.55 17.30
C VAL A 49 -24.86 7.15 16.31
N LEU A 50 -26.14 7.26 16.69
CA LEU A 50 -27.27 6.96 15.80
C LEU A 50 -27.30 7.90 14.58
N HIS A 51 -27.10 9.20 14.79
CA HIS A 51 -27.09 10.19 13.69
C HIS A 51 -25.85 10.02 12.80
N ALA A 52 -24.69 9.72 13.36
CA ALA A 52 -23.48 9.41 12.61
C ALA A 52 -23.65 8.14 11.76
N ALA A 53 -24.30 7.10 12.29
CA ALA A 53 -24.61 5.88 11.56
C ALA A 53 -25.60 6.13 10.41
N PHE A 54 -26.56 7.02 10.62
CA PHE A 54 -27.48 7.45 9.59
C PHE A 54 -26.79 8.21 8.46
N ILE A 55 -25.89 9.16 8.80
CA ILE A 55 -25.04 9.85 7.82
C ILE A 55 -24.18 8.85 7.04
N SER A 56 -23.58 7.87 7.71
CA SER A 56 -22.80 6.81 7.06
C SER A 56 -23.65 5.93 6.14
N SER A 57 -24.90 5.66 6.53
CA SER A 57 -25.85 4.92 5.69
C SER A 57 -26.20 5.69 4.42
N LEU A 58 -26.43 7.00 4.53
CA LEU A 58 -26.70 7.87 3.39
C LEU A 58 -25.47 8.05 2.49
N HIS A 59 -24.27 8.16 3.06
CA HIS A 59 -23.01 8.17 2.32
C HIS A 59 -22.86 6.91 1.45
N ARG A 60 -23.20 5.74 1.99
CA ARG A 60 -23.17 4.45 1.28
C ARG A 60 -24.22 4.31 0.18
N LEU A 61 -25.38 4.95 0.33
CA LEU A 61 -26.51 4.81 -0.60
C LEU A 61 -26.50 5.85 -1.71
N ILE A 62 -26.23 7.12 -1.37
CA ILE A 62 -26.28 8.25 -2.30
C ILE A 62 -24.91 8.53 -2.90
N GLY A 63 -23.86 8.36 -2.09
CA GLY A 63 -22.47 8.53 -2.47
C GLY A 63 -21.78 9.73 -1.83
N VAL A 64 -20.54 9.97 -2.28
CA VAL A 64 -19.63 11.02 -1.73
C VAL A 64 -20.26 12.41 -1.79
N GLU A 65 -21.13 12.66 -2.78
CA GLU A 65 -21.88 13.92 -2.93
C GLU A 65 -22.66 14.29 -1.67
N PHE A 66 -23.22 13.33 -0.94
CA PHE A 66 -23.92 13.60 0.31
C PHE A 66 -22.95 13.89 1.46
N ALA A 67 -21.94 13.03 1.62
CA ALA A 67 -21.00 13.12 2.73
C ALA A 67 -20.17 14.40 2.69
N ALA A 68 -19.87 14.92 1.50
CA ALA A 68 -19.06 16.12 1.30
C ALA A 68 -19.73 17.41 1.86
N PHE A 69 -21.07 17.44 1.98
CA PHE A 69 -21.78 18.56 2.60
C PHE A 69 -21.71 18.53 4.13
N VAL A 70 -21.44 17.37 4.75
CA VAL A 70 -21.45 17.23 6.20
C VAL A 70 -20.30 18.01 6.85
N PRO A 71 -19.01 17.81 6.51
CA PRO A 71 -17.91 18.61 7.06
C PRO A 71 -18.02 20.10 6.75
N THR A 72 -18.65 20.43 5.61
CA THR A 72 -18.81 21.81 5.15
C THR A 72 -19.79 22.60 6.01
N ASN A 73 -20.83 21.94 6.51
CA ASN A 73 -21.88 22.55 7.33
C ASN A 73 -21.58 22.45 8.83
N VAL A 74 -20.59 21.64 9.23
CA VAL A 74 -20.05 21.66 10.59
C VAL A 74 -19.17 22.89 10.68
N ASP A 75 -19.71 23.98 11.24
CA ASP A 75 -18.92 25.19 11.46
C ASP A 75 -17.90 24.94 12.58
N LEU A 76 -16.69 24.60 12.16
CA LEU A 76 -15.57 24.38 13.04
C LEU A 76 -14.97 25.70 13.56
N ARG A 77 -15.43 26.87 13.09
CA ARG A 77 -14.92 28.17 13.57
C ARG A 77 -15.26 28.45 15.04
N ASP A 78 -16.28 27.78 15.58
CA ASP A 78 -16.74 27.99 16.96
C ASP A 78 -15.79 27.43 18.04
N TYR A 79 -14.87 26.51 17.72
CA TYR A 79 -13.83 26.11 18.70
C TYR A 79 -12.68 27.13 18.78
N GLU A 80 -12.59 28.09 17.84
CA GLU A 80 -11.53 29.11 17.79
C GLU A 80 -11.84 30.36 18.61
N SER A 81 -13.12 30.65 18.89
CA SER A 81 -13.54 31.86 19.60
C SER A 81 -13.36 31.78 21.12
N ASP A 82 -12.21 31.28 21.59
CA ASP A 82 -11.81 31.25 23.00
C ASP A 82 -11.07 32.55 23.42
N VAL A 83 -11.22 33.65 22.65
CA VAL A 83 -10.46 34.90 22.91
C VAL A 83 -11.33 36.11 23.29
N ILE A 84 -12.64 36.18 23.01
CA ILE A 84 -13.41 37.40 23.33
C ILE A 84 -14.88 37.06 23.65
N ASP A 85 -15.20 36.82 24.92
CA ASP A 85 -16.14 37.65 25.71
C ASP A 85 -16.61 36.92 26.98
N VAL A 86 -16.21 37.50 28.12
CA VAL A 86 -16.66 37.13 29.46
C VAL A 86 -18.05 37.72 29.68
N THR A 87 -19.09 37.19 29.02
CA THR A 87 -20.48 37.42 29.43
C THR A 87 -21.42 36.31 28.94
N THR A 88 -21.83 35.43 29.87
CA THR A 88 -23.13 34.72 29.89
C THR A 88 -23.52 33.71 28.79
N GLN A 89 -22.84 33.61 27.63
CA GLN A 89 -23.20 32.66 26.55
C GLN A 89 -22.26 31.44 26.40
N THR A 90 -21.23 31.33 27.26
CA THR A 90 -20.16 30.32 27.14
C THR A 90 -20.63 28.88 27.33
N ASP A 91 -21.70 28.66 28.08
CA ASP A 91 -22.13 27.32 28.51
C ASP A 91 -22.91 26.52 27.45
N GLU A 92 -23.57 27.21 26.50
CA GLU A 92 -24.30 26.56 25.40
C GLU A 92 -23.37 26.28 24.22
N ARG A 93 -22.50 27.24 23.86
CA ARG A 93 -21.52 27.12 22.77
C ARG A 93 -20.48 26.02 23.00
N GLY A 94 -20.02 25.85 24.24
CA GLY A 94 -19.11 24.74 24.59
C GLY A 94 -19.74 23.36 24.39
N LYS A 95 -21.06 23.23 24.61
CA LYS A 95 -21.78 21.96 24.47
C LYS A 95 -22.00 21.59 23.01
N GLU A 96 -22.31 22.56 22.15
CA GLU A 96 -22.39 22.39 20.70
C GLU A 96 -21.07 21.84 20.13
N CYS A 97 -19.95 22.51 20.41
CA CYS A 97 -18.61 22.08 19.99
C CYS A 97 -18.30 20.65 20.46
N SER A 98 -18.69 20.32 21.69
CA SER A 98 -18.52 18.98 22.26
C SER A 98 -19.30 17.91 21.48
N ASN A 99 -20.54 18.21 21.12
CA ASN A 99 -21.39 17.30 20.34
C ASN A 99 -20.84 17.11 18.91
N LEU A 100 -20.37 18.19 18.27
CA LEU A 100 -19.80 18.15 16.91
C LEU A 100 -18.49 17.36 16.87
N ILE A 101 -17.63 17.49 17.89
CA ILE A 101 -16.40 16.69 17.99
C ILE A 101 -16.70 15.19 18.15
N VAL A 102 -17.72 14.84 18.93
CA VAL A 102 -18.18 13.44 19.03
C VAL A 102 -18.73 12.98 17.69
N LEU A 103 -19.53 13.80 17.00
CA LEU A 103 -20.04 13.49 15.66
C LEU A 103 -18.90 13.19 14.68
N LEU A 104 -17.88 14.05 14.60
CA LEU A 104 -16.71 13.83 13.73
C LEU A 104 -15.97 12.54 14.11
N SER A 105 -15.78 12.29 15.41
CA SER A 105 -15.15 11.05 15.89
C SER A 105 -15.93 9.80 15.46
N GLU A 106 -17.26 9.85 15.51
CA GLU A 106 -18.11 8.73 15.07
C GLU A 106 -18.20 8.60 13.54
N LEU A 107 -18.17 9.72 12.80
CA LEU A 107 -18.07 9.69 11.33
C LEU A 107 -16.76 9.05 10.86
N TYR A 108 -15.66 9.29 11.58
CA TYR A 108 -14.40 8.59 11.37
C TYR A 108 -14.51 7.09 11.70
N ASN A 109 -15.14 6.75 12.84
CA ASN A 109 -15.37 5.34 13.22
C ASN A 109 -16.22 4.56 12.18
N PHE A 110 -17.10 5.26 11.47
CA PHE A 110 -17.94 4.71 10.40
C PHE A 110 -17.39 4.91 8.98
N GLN A 111 -16.13 5.35 8.85
CA GLN A 111 -15.40 5.47 7.58
C GLN A 111 -16.05 6.45 6.59
N VAL A 112 -16.65 7.53 7.10
CA VAL A 112 -17.15 8.65 6.28
C VAL A 112 -16.04 9.66 6.01
N ILE A 113 -15.24 9.97 7.04
CA ILE A 113 -14.08 10.87 6.97
C ILE A 113 -12.79 10.11 7.27
N SER A 114 -11.69 10.55 6.69
CA SER A 114 -10.34 10.00 6.92
C SER A 114 -9.77 10.47 8.26
N CYS A 115 -8.74 9.78 8.74
CA CYS A 115 -8.03 10.12 9.97
C CYS A 115 -7.35 11.51 9.90
N ILE A 116 -7.05 12.01 8.71
CA ILE A 116 -6.38 13.31 8.46
C ILE A 116 -7.05 14.45 9.24
N LEU A 117 -8.37 14.63 9.07
CA LEU A 117 -9.12 15.69 9.75
C LEU A 117 -9.04 15.56 11.28
N LEU A 118 -9.11 14.34 11.80
CA LEU A 118 -9.02 14.06 13.23
C LEU A 118 -7.63 14.38 13.77
N TYR A 119 -6.57 14.04 13.02
CA TYR A 119 -5.19 14.39 13.36
C TYR A 119 -4.99 15.92 13.39
N ASP A 120 -5.50 16.64 12.38
CA ASP A 120 -5.37 18.09 12.30
C ASP A 120 -6.11 18.79 13.44
N ILE A 121 -7.32 18.34 13.78
CA ILE A 121 -8.08 18.85 14.94
C ILE A 121 -7.30 18.61 16.24
N ILE A 122 -6.72 17.42 16.43
CA ILE A 122 -5.92 17.14 17.63
C ILE A 122 -4.68 18.05 17.68
N LYS A 123 -3.99 18.25 16.55
CA LYS A 123 -2.83 19.15 16.46
C LYS A 123 -3.22 20.60 16.78
N ASP A 124 -4.35 21.10 16.26
CA ASP A 124 -4.82 22.46 16.56
C ASP A 124 -5.19 22.64 18.05
N LEU A 125 -5.86 21.66 18.64
CA LEU A 125 -6.22 21.66 20.07
C LEU A 125 -4.98 21.66 20.99
N LEU A 126 -3.91 21.00 20.58
CA LEU A 126 -2.67 20.88 21.36
C LEU A 126 -1.66 22.00 21.08
N GLY A 127 -1.70 22.61 19.89
CA GLY A 127 -0.76 23.66 19.47
C GLY A 127 -1.04 25.03 20.10
N LYS A 128 -2.27 25.24 20.59
CA LYS A 128 -2.68 26.45 21.33
C LYS A 128 -2.62 26.22 22.85
N THR A 129 -2.83 27.25 23.66
CA THR A 129 -2.92 27.10 25.12
C THR A 129 -3.99 26.08 25.51
N LEU A 130 -3.63 25.05 26.28
CA LEU A 130 -4.57 24.03 26.76
C LEU A 130 -5.51 24.65 27.80
N SER A 131 -6.75 24.94 27.39
CA SER A 131 -7.85 25.26 28.30
C SER A 131 -8.49 23.97 28.83
N GLU A 132 -9.20 24.05 29.95
CA GLU A 132 -9.93 22.90 30.52
C GLU A 132 -10.89 22.28 29.50
N PHE A 133 -11.54 23.14 28.71
CA PHE A 133 -12.46 22.77 27.64
C PHE A 133 -11.76 21.98 26.52
N ARG A 134 -10.59 22.43 26.05
CA ARG A 134 -9.83 21.72 24.99
C ARG A 134 -9.36 20.35 25.43
N VAL A 135 -8.95 20.20 26.69
CA VAL A 135 -8.56 18.90 27.25
C VAL A 135 -9.76 17.95 27.32
N GLU A 136 -10.96 18.48 27.63
CA GLU A 136 -12.20 17.69 27.58
C GLU A 136 -12.52 17.21 26.16
N LEU A 137 -12.43 18.08 25.15
CA LEU A 137 -12.64 17.71 23.74
C LEU A 137 -11.66 16.63 23.29
N LEU A 138 -10.37 16.78 23.64
CA LEU A 138 -9.33 15.83 23.30
C LEU A 138 -9.57 14.46 23.95
N LEU A 139 -10.04 14.44 25.20
CA LEU A 139 -10.44 13.21 25.88
C LEU A 139 -11.62 12.52 25.18
N LYS A 140 -12.60 13.27 24.67
CA LYS A 140 -13.74 12.70 23.91
C LYS A 140 -13.26 12.04 22.62
N ILE A 141 -12.42 12.72 21.84
CA ILE A 141 -11.83 12.17 20.60
C ILE A 141 -11.09 10.87 20.89
N LEU A 142 -10.17 10.89 21.87
CA LEU A 142 -9.33 9.73 22.17
C LEU A 142 -10.15 8.54 22.71
N ARG A 143 -11.24 8.80 23.45
CA ARG A 143 -12.16 7.76 23.93
C ARG A 143 -12.95 7.11 22.79
N SER A 144 -13.51 7.91 21.89
CA SER A 144 -14.33 7.39 20.79
C SER A 144 -13.51 6.74 19.67
N SER A 145 -12.38 7.35 19.28
CA SER A 145 -11.65 7.00 18.05
C SER A 145 -10.18 6.62 18.28
N GLY A 146 -9.65 6.71 19.50
CA GLY A 146 -8.22 6.55 19.78
C GLY A 146 -7.64 5.18 19.46
N GLN A 147 -8.43 4.11 19.55
CA GLN A 147 -7.97 2.78 19.12
C GLN A 147 -7.86 2.67 17.60
N GLN A 148 -8.79 3.27 16.86
CA GLN A 148 -8.80 3.22 15.41
C GLN A 148 -7.70 4.11 14.83
N LEU A 149 -7.48 5.32 15.38
CA LEU A 149 -6.33 6.17 15.05
C LEU A 149 -4.99 5.43 15.18
N ARG A 150 -4.82 4.61 16.23
CA ARG A 150 -3.61 3.78 16.39
C ARG A 150 -3.38 2.75 15.29
N GLN A 151 -4.46 2.21 14.73
CA GLN A 151 -4.37 1.18 13.70
C GLN A 151 -4.08 1.80 12.34
N ASP A 152 -4.67 2.97 12.08
CA ASP A 152 -4.60 3.62 10.78
C ASP A 152 -3.28 4.38 10.58
N ASP A 153 -2.77 5.11 11.60
CA ASP A 153 -1.45 5.76 11.55
C ASP A 153 -0.76 5.81 12.93
N PRO A 154 0.12 4.81 13.21
CA PRO A 154 0.93 4.78 14.42
C PRO A 154 1.94 5.92 14.54
N SER A 155 2.40 6.48 13.40
CA SER A 155 3.44 7.51 13.36
C SER A 155 2.89 8.88 13.74
N ALA A 156 1.80 9.32 13.11
CA ALA A 156 1.14 10.59 13.45
C ALA A 156 0.64 10.63 14.90
N LEU A 157 0.29 9.47 15.47
CA LEU A 157 -0.06 9.42 16.89
C LEU A 157 1.17 9.64 17.79
N LYS A 158 2.34 9.10 17.43
CA LYS A 158 3.57 9.35 18.18
C LYS A 158 3.89 10.85 18.21
N ASP A 159 3.68 11.53 17.09
CA ASP A 159 3.91 12.98 16.95
C ASP A 159 2.90 13.80 17.76
N ILE A 160 1.62 13.42 17.74
CA ILE A 160 0.62 13.99 18.65
C ILE A 160 1.01 13.80 20.10
N VAL A 161 1.59 12.65 20.45
CA VAL A 161 1.97 12.32 21.82
C VAL A 161 3.17 13.15 22.27
N THR A 162 4.19 13.32 21.43
CA THR A 162 5.33 14.21 21.71
C THR A 162 4.87 15.66 21.79
N LEU A 163 3.98 16.09 20.88
CA LEU A 163 3.41 17.43 20.89
C LEU A 163 2.59 17.67 22.16
N ALA A 164 1.72 16.72 22.55
CA ALA A 164 0.99 16.79 23.81
C ALA A 164 1.92 16.87 25.02
N GLN A 165 2.98 16.05 25.07
CA GLN A 165 3.98 16.09 26.14
C GLN A 165 4.70 17.45 26.21
N SER A 166 5.04 18.02 25.05
CA SER A 166 5.66 19.35 24.98
C SER A 166 4.72 20.45 25.44
N SER A 167 3.44 20.43 25.03
CA SER A 167 2.44 21.41 25.46
C SER A 167 2.17 21.31 26.97
N ILE A 168 2.18 20.10 27.54
CA ILE A 168 2.06 19.87 28.99
C ILE A 168 3.29 20.40 29.73
N ALA A 169 4.50 20.14 29.22
CA ALA A 169 5.74 20.60 29.83
C ALA A 169 5.87 22.14 29.81
N ASN A 170 5.45 22.77 28.72
CA ASN A 170 5.51 24.21 28.53
C ASN A 170 4.56 25.00 29.46
N GLN A 171 3.48 24.40 29.94
CA GLN A 171 2.50 25.07 30.81
C GLN A 171 2.81 25.00 32.32
N GLY A 172 3.84 24.25 32.72
CA GLY A 172 4.34 24.22 34.09
C GLY A 172 3.29 23.89 35.16
N ASP A 173 3.51 24.40 36.38
CA ASP A 173 2.69 24.10 37.57
C ASP A 173 1.36 24.89 37.65
N SER A 174 1.08 25.74 36.65
CA SER A 174 -0.10 26.62 36.58
C SER A 174 -1.42 25.93 36.16
N LEU A 175 -1.39 24.60 35.94
CA LEU A 175 -2.57 23.83 35.54
C LEU A 175 -3.47 23.51 36.73
N SER A 176 -4.78 23.71 36.57
CA SER A 176 -5.81 23.28 37.53
C SER A 176 -5.65 21.79 37.84
N SER A 177 -5.91 21.40 39.08
CA SER A 177 -5.87 19.99 39.53
C SER A 177 -6.78 19.09 38.69
N ARG A 178 -7.91 19.63 38.21
CA ARG A 178 -8.82 18.96 37.28
C ARG A 178 -8.19 18.72 35.91
N THR A 179 -7.51 19.72 35.35
CA THR A 179 -6.80 19.59 34.07
C THR A 179 -5.66 18.58 34.17
N LYS A 180 -4.89 18.61 35.27
CA LYS A 180 -3.84 17.61 35.56
C LYS A 180 -4.40 16.19 35.59
N PHE A 181 -5.53 15.96 36.25
CA PHE A 181 -6.21 14.66 36.27
C PHE A 181 -6.73 14.22 34.89
N MET A 182 -7.28 15.15 34.10
CA MET A 182 -7.72 14.86 32.74
C MET A 182 -6.56 14.49 31.81
N ILE A 183 -5.43 15.17 31.94
CA ILE A 183 -4.18 14.87 31.21
C ILE A 183 -3.61 13.50 31.63
N GLU A 184 -3.65 13.17 32.92
CA GLU A 184 -3.26 11.84 33.41
C GLU A 184 -4.18 10.76 32.82
N THR A 185 -5.49 11.01 32.79
CA THR A 185 -6.48 10.13 32.15
C THR A 185 -6.20 9.96 30.66
N LEU A 186 -5.79 11.01 29.97
CA LEU A 186 -5.39 10.98 28.57
C LEU A 186 -4.14 10.12 28.36
N THR A 187 -3.14 10.26 29.23
CA THR A 187 -1.92 9.44 29.21
C THR A 187 -2.21 7.96 29.50
N ASN A 188 -3.17 7.67 30.37
CA ASN A 188 -3.61 6.31 30.68
C ASN A 188 -4.42 5.68 29.53
N LEU A 189 -5.26 6.48 28.85
CA LEU A 189 -5.95 6.08 27.60
C LEU A 189 -4.97 5.81 26.46
N LYS A 190 -3.92 6.63 26.34
CA LYS A 190 -2.81 6.43 25.39
C LYS A 190 -2.11 5.08 25.61
N ASN A 191 -1.74 4.79 26.85
CA ASN A 191 -0.99 3.57 27.20
C ASN A 191 -1.89 2.32 27.28
N ASN A 192 -3.16 2.40 26.87
CA ASN A 192 -4.13 1.32 26.92
C ASN A 192 -4.27 0.66 28.32
N LYS A 193 -4.00 1.41 29.39
CA LYS A 193 -4.02 0.89 30.77
C LYS A 193 -5.42 0.88 31.39
N ILE A 194 -6.44 1.36 30.70
CA ILE A 194 -7.81 1.36 31.21
C ILE A 194 -8.43 -0.02 30.97
N LYS A 195 -8.47 -0.84 32.04
CA LYS A 195 -9.41 -1.96 32.14
C LYS A 195 -10.81 -1.42 31.83
N LYS A 196 -11.48 -2.04 30.86
CA LYS A 196 -12.86 -1.75 30.45
C LYS A 196 -13.76 -1.59 31.69
N SER A 197 -14.07 -0.35 32.09
CA SER A 197 -14.96 -0.08 33.23
C SER A 197 -16.42 -0.14 32.77
N ALA A 198 -17.26 -0.83 33.54
CA ALA A 198 -18.63 -1.20 33.19
C ALA A 198 -19.60 -0.02 32.98
N THR A 199 -19.31 1.16 33.54
CA THR A 199 -20.16 2.38 33.39
C THR A 199 -19.94 3.13 32.07
N GLN A 200 -18.90 2.78 31.31
CA GLN A 200 -18.49 3.46 30.05
C GLN A 200 -19.03 2.78 28.77
N HIS A 201 -19.90 1.78 28.87
CA HIS A 201 -20.28 0.90 27.75
C HIS A 201 -21.44 1.39 26.86
N GLN A 202 -22.19 2.44 27.24
CA GLN A 202 -23.40 2.82 26.47
C GLN A 202 -23.09 3.34 25.05
N GLY A 203 -22.03 4.14 24.88
CA GLY A 203 -21.59 4.62 23.57
C GLY A 203 -20.95 3.51 22.73
N GLY A 204 -20.03 2.73 23.31
CA GLY A 204 -19.32 1.65 22.61
C GLY A 204 -20.24 0.53 22.10
N ASP A 205 -21.22 0.11 22.91
CA ASP A 205 -22.19 -0.90 22.50
C ASP A 205 -23.10 -0.39 21.36
N ALA A 206 -23.48 0.89 21.40
CA ALA A 206 -24.22 1.53 20.31
C ALA A 206 -23.39 1.58 19.02
N VAL A 207 -22.10 1.92 19.11
CA VAL A 207 -21.19 1.91 17.96
C VAL A 207 -21.09 0.51 17.35
N GLU A 208 -20.94 -0.54 18.16
CA GLU A 208 -20.86 -1.91 17.65
C GLU A 208 -22.18 -2.36 16.99
N ARG A 209 -23.33 -2.04 17.59
CA ARG A 209 -24.66 -2.30 16.98
C ARG A 209 -24.79 -1.55 15.63
N MET A 210 -24.37 -0.30 15.57
CA MET A 210 -24.43 0.48 14.33
C MET A 210 -23.45 0.01 13.27
N LYS A 211 -22.24 -0.43 13.63
CA LYS A 211 -21.30 -1.10 12.71
C LYS A 211 -21.93 -2.36 12.10
N LYS A 212 -22.65 -3.16 12.90
CA LYS A 212 -23.40 -4.34 12.42
C LYS A 212 -24.54 -3.95 11.47
N PHE A 213 -25.30 -2.90 11.80
CA PHE A 213 -26.34 -2.36 10.92
C PHE A 213 -25.77 -1.92 9.56
N LEU A 214 -24.70 -1.12 9.56
CA LEU A 214 -24.02 -0.64 8.36
C LEU A 214 -23.45 -1.78 7.51
N SER A 215 -22.89 -2.81 8.14
CA SER A 215 -22.42 -4.03 7.46
C SER A 215 -23.59 -4.81 6.83
N GLY A 216 -24.74 -4.89 7.52
CA GLY A 216 -25.95 -5.52 7.01
C GLY A 216 -26.58 -4.78 5.83
N LEU A 217 -26.47 -3.45 5.79
CA LEU A 217 -26.99 -2.62 4.70
C LEU A 217 -26.32 -2.97 3.35
N GLY A 218 -25.00 -3.19 3.36
CA GLY A 218 -24.24 -3.59 2.17
C GLY A 218 -24.58 -4.97 1.61
N LYS A 219 -25.21 -5.86 2.41
CA LYS A 219 -25.67 -7.18 1.94
C LYS A 219 -27.06 -7.13 1.29
N LYS A 220 -27.91 -6.17 1.70
CA LYS A 220 -29.30 -6.08 1.26
C LYS A 220 -29.51 -5.10 0.10
N ARG A 221 -28.58 -4.17 -0.11
CA ARG A 221 -28.67 -3.10 -1.12
C ARG A 221 -27.40 -3.04 -1.94
N HIS A 222 -27.51 -2.56 -3.18
CA HIS A 222 -26.35 -2.21 -3.98
C HIS A 222 -25.73 -0.94 -3.41
N VAL A 223 -24.76 -1.11 -2.51
CA VAL A 223 -24.00 -0.03 -1.88
C VAL A 223 -22.74 0.20 -2.70
N GLN A 224 -22.46 1.44 -3.06
CA GLN A 224 -21.20 1.80 -3.70
C GLN A 224 -20.10 1.87 -2.64
N ALA A 225 -18.95 1.23 -2.92
CA ALA A 225 -17.77 1.30 -2.08
C ALA A 225 -17.10 2.65 -2.30
N HIS A 226 -17.47 3.64 -1.49
CA HIS A 226 -16.84 4.96 -1.52
C HIS A 226 -15.67 5.03 -0.54
N GLU A 227 -14.58 5.65 -0.96
CA GLU A 227 -13.45 5.97 -0.11
C GLU A 227 -13.84 7.06 0.90
N ALA A 228 -13.27 7.00 2.11
CA ALA A 228 -13.48 8.02 3.12
C ALA A 228 -12.97 9.40 2.63
N LEU A 229 -13.68 10.46 2.98
CA LEU A 229 -13.32 11.83 2.61
C LEU A 229 -11.99 12.24 3.24
N ARG A 230 -11.00 12.55 2.41
CA ARG A 230 -9.65 12.98 2.81
C ARG A 230 -9.53 14.51 2.89
N VAL A 231 -10.49 15.17 3.53
CA VAL A 231 -10.49 16.63 3.70
C VAL A 231 -9.64 16.99 4.93
N SER A 232 -8.72 17.94 4.80
CA SER A 232 -7.93 18.47 5.93
C SER A 232 -8.66 19.59 6.67
N LEU A 233 -8.18 19.96 7.86
CA LEU A 233 -8.76 21.10 8.59
C LEU A 233 -8.55 22.43 7.85
N ASP A 234 -7.40 22.61 7.21
CA ASP A 234 -7.07 23.81 6.45
C ASP A 234 -7.91 23.93 5.17
N ASP A 235 -8.22 22.80 4.54
CA ASP A 235 -9.19 22.74 3.43
C ASP A 235 -10.56 23.28 3.86
N LEU A 236 -11.08 22.86 5.02
CA LEU A 236 -12.36 23.33 5.54
C LEU A 236 -12.34 24.83 5.84
N ARG A 237 -11.26 25.34 6.42
CA ARG A 237 -11.09 26.79 6.67
C ARG A 237 -11.04 27.60 5.38
N ALA A 238 -10.37 27.08 4.36
CA ALA A 238 -10.23 27.71 3.05
C ALA A 238 -11.42 27.43 2.10
N ALA A 239 -12.46 26.74 2.55
CA ALA A 239 -13.59 26.31 1.72
C ALA A 239 -14.32 27.49 1.03
N GLU A 240 -14.41 28.64 1.70
CA GLU A 240 -15.03 29.86 1.14
C GLU A 240 -14.14 30.59 0.14
N THR A 241 -12.81 30.48 0.27
CA THR A 241 -11.83 31.23 -0.53
C THR A 241 -11.24 30.44 -1.69
N LYS A 242 -10.81 29.19 -1.44
CA LYS A 242 -10.22 28.27 -2.45
C LYS A 242 -11.25 27.39 -3.15
N GLY A 243 -12.49 27.37 -2.64
CA GLY A 243 -13.54 26.49 -3.12
C GLY A 243 -13.44 25.08 -2.54
N LYS A 244 -14.54 24.33 -2.65
CA LYS A 244 -14.74 23.03 -1.98
C LYS A 244 -14.39 21.90 -2.94
N TRP A 245 -13.10 21.56 -3.08
CA TRP A 245 -12.64 20.57 -4.08
C TRP A 245 -13.22 19.16 -3.87
N TRP A 246 -13.61 18.83 -2.64
CA TRP A 246 -14.26 17.57 -2.28
C TRP A 246 -15.74 17.50 -2.68
N LEU A 247 -16.33 18.59 -3.18
CA LEU A 247 -17.66 18.59 -3.80
C LEU A 247 -17.54 18.32 -5.30
N VAL A 248 -18.23 17.26 -5.76
CA VAL A 248 -18.29 16.91 -7.19
C VAL A 248 -18.92 18.07 -7.98
N GLY A 249 -18.16 18.64 -8.91
CA GLY A 249 -18.62 19.75 -9.76
C GLY A 249 -18.38 21.16 -9.21
N ALA A 250 -17.71 21.32 -8.06
CA ALA A 250 -17.30 22.64 -7.59
C ALA A 250 -16.10 23.18 -8.39
N ALA A 251 -16.14 24.47 -8.74
CA ALA A 251 -15.00 25.17 -9.32
C ALA A 251 -13.93 25.37 -8.24
N TRP A 252 -12.77 24.73 -8.40
CA TRP A 252 -11.61 24.94 -7.54
C TRP A 252 -10.85 26.18 -8.01
N GLY A 253 -10.65 27.14 -7.10
CA GLY A 253 -10.00 28.42 -7.38
C GLY A 253 -8.53 28.49 -6.94
N GLY A 254 -7.98 27.40 -6.41
CA GLY A 254 -6.58 27.31 -5.99
C GLY A 254 -5.63 27.21 -7.18
N ASP A 255 -4.43 27.78 -7.05
CA ASP A 255 -3.35 27.63 -8.03
C ASP A 255 -2.53 26.35 -7.70
N PRO A 256 -2.62 25.28 -8.51
CA PRO A 256 -2.01 23.98 -8.21
C PRO A 256 -0.48 24.00 -8.08
N LEU A 257 0.18 25.03 -8.58
CA LEU A 257 1.63 25.19 -8.48
C LEU A 257 2.09 25.72 -7.12
N VAL A 258 1.25 26.50 -6.43
CA VAL A 258 1.60 27.12 -5.15
C VAL A 258 1.36 26.15 -3.99
N ASP A 259 0.27 25.38 -4.04
CA ASP A 259 -0.04 24.37 -3.01
C ASP A 259 0.93 23.17 -3.06
N GLN A 260 1.51 22.83 -4.21
CA GLN A 260 2.61 21.84 -4.30
C GLN A 260 3.90 22.33 -3.63
N GLN A 261 4.19 23.63 -3.65
CA GLN A 261 5.36 24.21 -2.98
C GLN A 261 5.21 24.25 -1.45
N HIS A 262 3.98 24.40 -0.94
CA HIS A 262 3.70 24.35 0.49
C HIS A 262 3.64 22.93 1.06
N ALA A 263 3.08 21.97 0.30
CA ALA A 263 3.09 20.55 0.70
C ALA A 263 4.51 19.96 0.75
N THR A 264 5.41 20.42 -0.15
CA THR A 264 6.82 20.02 -0.15
C THR A 264 7.62 20.65 1.01
N SER A 265 7.25 21.84 1.49
CA SER A 265 7.94 22.49 2.60
C SER A 265 7.47 22.05 3.99
N ALA A 266 6.25 21.53 4.15
CA ALA A 266 5.78 20.96 5.42
C ALA A 266 6.33 19.54 5.71
N GLN A 267 6.79 18.80 4.69
CA GLN A 267 7.46 17.50 4.84
C GLN A 267 8.98 17.62 5.09
N GLN A 268 9.56 18.82 5.01
CA GLN A 268 11.01 19.03 5.05
C GLN A 268 11.62 19.20 6.46
N ASN A 269 10.82 19.32 7.52
CA ASN A 269 11.37 19.70 8.84
C ASN A 269 11.90 18.56 9.73
N GLU A 270 12.01 17.31 9.25
CA GLU A 270 12.64 16.22 10.03
C GLU A 270 13.74 15.41 9.32
N ALA A 271 14.21 15.82 8.13
CA ALA A 271 15.20 15.03 7.38
C ALA A 271 16.32 15.87 6.73
N ASP A 272 16.93 16.78 7.49
CA ASP A 272 17.89 17.77 6.98
C ASP A 272 19.31 17.22 6.67
N ALA A 273 19.42 15.95 6.25
CA ALA A 273 20.68 15.38 5.77
C ALA A 273 20.59 14.54 4.47
N GLU A 274 19.40 14.16 3.99
CA GLU A 274 19.24 13.24 2.83
C GLU A 274 18.64 13.90 1.57
N ASP A 275 18.09 15.12 1.63
CA ASP A 275 17.19 15.66 0.60
C ASP A 275 17.86 16.01 -0.76
N ILE A 276 19.20 16.05 -0.80
CA ILE A 276 19.95 16.30 -2.05
C ILE A 276 20.08 15.00 -2.89
N SER A 277 20.12 13.83 -2.28
CA SER A 277 20.24 12.54 -2.99
C SER A 277 18.90 12.11 -3.60
N ASP A 278 17.79 12.28 -2.89
CA ASP A 278 16.46 11.85 -3.33
C ASP A 278 15.97 12.61 -4.56
N THR A 279 16.21 13.92 -4.64
CA THR A 279 15.86 14.70 -5.84
C THR A 279 16.69 14.32 -7.07
N ALA A 280 17.94 13.87 -6.88
CA ALA A 280 18.80 13.37 -7.96
C ALA A 280 18.38 11.96 -8.40
N LEU A 281 18.04 11.08 -7.46
CA LEU A 281 17.56 9.71 -7.71
C LEU A 281 16.22 9.71 -8.43
N VAL A 282 15.30 10.61 -8.09
CA VAL A 282 14.01 10.76 -8.80
C VAL A 282 14.23 11.21 -10.25
N LYS A 283 15.20 12.10 -10.50
CA LYS A 283 15.58 12.49 -11.88
C LYS A 283 16.21 11.32 -12.64
N LEU A 284 17.04 10.50 -11.98
CA LEU A 284 17.62 9.29 -12.56
C LEU A 284 16.54 8.25 -12.89
N ALA A 285 15.55 8.06 -12.00
CA ALA A 285 14.42 7.16 -12.23
C ALA A 285 13.64 7.52 -13.50
N ARG A 286 13.39 8.82 -13.73
CA ARG A 286 12.75 9.30 -14.96
C ARG A 286 13.59 8.99 -16.20
N LYS A 287 14.92 9.16 -16.12
CA LYS A 287 15.84 8.80 -17.22
C LYS A 287 15.85 7.30 -17.51
N GLN A 288 15.66 6.45 -16.50
CA GLN A 288 15.55 4.99 -16.62
C GLN A 288 14.13 4.51 -17.00
N GLY A 289 13.22 5.41 -17.41
CA GLY A 289 11.89 5.02 -17.89
C GLY A 289 10.89 4.64 -16.78
N MET A 290 11.12 5.07 -15.54
CA MET A 290 10.17 4.90 -14.43
C MET A 290 9.02 5.92 -14.56
N ASN A 291 8.07 5.62 -15.43
CA ASN A 291 7.00 6.54 -15.83
C ASN A 291 5.93 6.75 -14.74
N THR A 292 5.74 5.81 -13.82
CA THR A 292 4.76 5.89 -12.74
C THR A 292 5.41 6.25 -11.40
N ASP A 293 4.67 6.93 -10.51
CA ASP A 293 5.16 7.28 -9.17
C ASP A 293 5.60 6.04 -8.39
N ILE A 294 4.83 4.96 -8.49
CA ILE A 294 5.14 3.68 -7.84
C ILE A 294 6.49 3.13 -8.30
N ARG A 295 6.76 3.12 -9.62
CA ARG A 295 8.03 2.66 -10.16
C ARG A 295 9.18 3.57 -9.73
N ARG A 296 8.95 4.88 -9.63
CA ARG A 296 9.94 5.83 -9.12
C ARG A 296 10.25 5.60 -7.65
N SER A 297 9.23 5.44 -6.80
CA SER A 297 9.42 5.17 -5.37
C SER A 297 10.18 3.85 -5.15
N ILE A 298 9.82 2.79 -5.86
CA ILE A 298 10.55 1.50 -5.80
C ILE A 298 12.00 1.69 -6.25
N PHE A 299 12.25 2.41 -7.34
CA PHE A 299 13.60 2.67 -7.83
C PHE A 299 14.43 3.45 -6.82
N VAL A 300 13.87 4.50 -6.23
CA VAL A 300 14.54 5.31 -5.20
C VAL A 300 14.91 4.43 -4.01
N VAL A 301 13.96 3.64 -3.48
CA VAL A 301 14.24 2.72 -2.37
C VAL A 301 15.36 1.73 -2.73
N LEU A 302 15.32 1.12 -3.92
CA LEU A 302 16.35 0.16 -4.33
C LEU A 302 17.75 0.78 -4.45
N MET A 303 17.85 2.05 -4.83
CA MET A 303 19.11 2.76 -5.04
C MET A 303 19.62 3.49 -3.79
N SER A 304 18.71 3.81 -2.85
CA SER A 304 19.02 4.49 -1.60
C SER A 304 19.32 3.53 -0.45
N SER A 305 18.96 2.26 -0.59
CA SER A 305 19.14 1.26 0.47
C SER A 305 20.59 0.79 0.61
N ASP A 306 21.01 0.60 1.87
CA ASP A 306 22.37 0.19 2.22
C ASP A 306 22.59 -1.30 1.99
N ASP A 307 21.59 -2.13 2.30
CA ASP A 307 21.65 -3.58 2.14
C ASP A 307 20.33 -4.19 1.64
N TYR A 308 20.33 -5.50 1.36
CA TYR A 308 19.17 -6.18 0.81
C TYR A 308 18.02 -6.34 1.83
N LEU A 309 18.30 -6.30 3.14
CA LEU A 309 17.29 -6.42 4.19
C LEU A 309 16.57 -5.08 4.41
N ASP A 310 17.33 -4.00 4.50
CA ASP A 310 16.85 -2.61 4.51
C ASP A 310 15.99 -2.33 3.27
N ALA A 311 16.46 -2.73 2.09
CA ALA A 311 15.65 -2.62 0.87
C ALA A 311 14.33 -3.37 0.98
N CYS A 312 14.31 -4.59 1.54
CA CYS A 312 13.08 -5.35 1.72
C CYS A 312 12.12 -4.72 2.75
N GLU A 313 12.66 -4.12 3.82
CA GLU A 313 11.87 -3.44 4.85
C GLU A 313 11.28 -2.14 4.31
N ARG A 314 12.09 -1.30 3.66
CA ARG A 314 11.65 -0.05 3.03
C ARG A 314 10.65 -0.30 1.90
N LEU A 315 10.84 -1.35 1.09
CA LEU A 315 9.84 -1.75 0.08
C LEU A 315 8.52 -2.20 0.73
N ALA A 316 8.56 -2.79 1.93
CA ALA A 316 7.36 -3.16 2.66
C ALA A 316 6.60 -1.95 3.21
N GLN A 317 7.33 -0.89 3.62
CA GLN A 317 6.76 0.36 4.13
C GLN A 317 5.98 1.15 3.08
N LEU A 318 6.21 0.90 1.78
CA LEU A 318 5.46 1.53 0.68
C LEU A 318 3.97 1.12 0.63
N ASN A 319 3.53 0.11 1.39
CA ASN A 319 2.13 -0.33 1.51
C ASN A 319 1.39 -0.47 0.17
N LEU A 320 2.10 -1.01 -0.83
CA LEU A 320 1.56 -1.20 -2.18
C LEU A 320 0.48 -2.28 -2.20
N SER A 321 -0.58 -2.07 -2.99
CA SER A 321 -1.60 -3.10 -3.25
C SER A 321 -1.02 -4.32 -3.96
N GLU A 322 -1.70 -5.48 -3.88
CA GLU A 322 -1.21 -6.73 -4.50
C GLU A 322 -0.90 -6.61 -6.01
N VAL A 323 -1.64 -5.77 -6.73
CA VAL A 323 -1.40 -5.53 -8.15
C VAL A 323 -0.14 -4.68 -8.35
N GLN A 324 0.05 -3.66 -7.52
CA GLN A 324 1.19 -2.75 -7.58
C GLN A 324 2.49 -3.42 -7.10
N GLN A 325 2.42 -4.36 -6.15
CA GLN A 325 3.58 -5.14 -5.69
C GLN A 325 4.27 -5.88 -6.83
N ARG A 326 3.53 -6.25 -7.90
CA ARG A 326 4.12 -6.89 -9.09
C ARG A 326 5.13 -5.97 -9.80
N GLU A 327 5.00 -4.65 -9.65
CA GLU A 327 5.96 -3.69 -10.21
C GLU A 327 7.34 -3.78 -9.54
N ILE A 328 7.42 -4.25 -8.28
CA ILE A 328 8.70 -4.40 -7.57
C ILE A 328 9.62 -5.34 -8.34
N VAL A 329 9.14 -6.52 -8.71
CA VAL A 329 9.93 -7.51 -9.47
C VAL A 329 10.34 -6.96 -10.84
N ARG A 330 9.45 -6.22 -11.51
CA ARG A 330 9.74 -5.60 -12.81
C ARG A 330 10.85 -4.55 -12.72
N VAL A 331 10.81 -3.70 -11.69
CA VAL A 331 11.85 -2.69 -11.47
C VAL A 331 13.18 -3.35 -11.09
N ILE A 332 13.18 -4.38 -10.24
CA ILE A 332 14.39 -5.14 -9.90
C ILE A 332 15.06 -5.71 -11.15
N LEU A 333 14.28 -6.38 -12.02
CA LEU A 333 14.80 -6.95 -13.27
C LEU A 333 15.31 -5.87 -14.24
N HIS A 334 14.62 -4.73 -14.31
CA HIS A 334 15.05 -3.60 -15.12
C HIS A 334 16.41 -3.04 -14.65
N CYS A 335 16.56 -2.81 -13.34
CA CYS A 335 17.81 -2.33 -12.76
C CYS A 335 18.94 -3.35 -12.96
N CYS A 336 18.71 -4.62 -12.60
CA CYS A 336 19.69 -5.70 -12.74
C CYS A 336 20.14 -5.88 -14.21
N GLY A 337 19.21 -5.77 -15.16
CA GLY A 337 19.50 -5.89 -16.59
C GLY A 337 20.28 -4.72 -17.18
N ASN A 338 20.14 -3.50 -16.64
CA ASN A 338 20.79 -2.30 -17.16
C ASN A 338 22.17 -2.01 -16.55
N GLU A 339 22.57 -2.75 -15.51
CA GLU A 339 23.90 -2.60 -14.93
C GLU A 339 25.01 -3.15 -15.83
N LYS A 340 26.20 -2.52 -15.72
CA LYS A 340 27.38 -2.93 -16.49
C LYS A 340 27.91 -4.29 -16.08
N SER A 341 27.87 -4.58 -14.78
CA SER A 341 28.29 -5.84 -14.15
C SER A 341 27.16 -6.34 -13.26
N TYR A 342 27.02 -7.66 -13.16
CA TYR A 342 26.01 -8.26 -12.31
C TYR A 342 26.21 -7.88 -10.83
N ASN A 343 25.16 -7.34 -10.21
CA ASN A 343 25.14 -7.05 -8.79
C ASN A 343 24.24 -8.06 -8.03
N PRO A 344 24.83 -8.88 -7.14
CA PRO A 344 24.12 -9.84 -6.28
C PRO A 344 22.97 -9.26 -5.44
N TYR A 345 23.05 -7.97 -5.12
CA TYR A 345 22.06 -7.27 -4.30
C TYR A 345 20.62 -7.53 -4.80
N TYR A 346 20.35 -7.36 -6.10
CA TYR A 346 19.01 -7.56 -6.66
C TYR A 346 18.52 -9.00 -6.55
N ALA A 347 19.42 -9.97 -6.68
CA ALA A 347 19.07 -11.38 -6.55
C ALA A 347 18.66 -11.73 -5.11
N LEU A 348 19.37 -11.19 -4.12
CA LEU A 348 19.07 -11.36 -2.70
C LEU A 348 17.77 -10.67 -2.28
N VAL A 349 17.53 -9.44 -2.75
CA VAL A 349 16.27 -8.71 -2.52
C VAL A 349 15.09 -9.51 -3.09
N CYS A 350 15.17 -9.94 -4.35
CA CYS A 350 14.08 -10.71 -4.96
C CYS A 350 13.88 -12.08 -4.31
N GLN A 351 14.96 -12.74 -3.87
CA GLN A 351 14.87 -13.99 -3.12
C GLN A 351 14.07 -13.82 -1.83
N GLN A 352 14.36 -12.78 -1.04
CA GLN A 352 13.63 -12.50 0.20
C GLN A 352 12.14 -12.19 -0.07
N LEU A 353 11.86 -11.40 -1.10
CA LEU A 353 10.48 -11.12 -1.52
C LEU A 353 9.74 -12.42 -1.93
N CYS A 354 10.40 -13.30 -2.69
CA CYS A 354 9.83 -14.59 -3.11
C CYS A 354 9.59 -15.58 -1.95
N GLN A 355 10.29 -15.43 -0.82
CA GLN A 355 10.01 -16.20 0.41
C GLN A 355 8.77 -15.66 1.13
N ARG A 356 8.52 -14.35 1.07
CA ARG A 356 7.40 -13.70 1.74
C ARG A 356 6.06 -13.88 1.03
N SER A 357 6.01 -13.86 -0.30
CA SER A 357 4.76 -14.02 -1.05
C SER A 357 4.92 -14.79 -2.36
N HIS A 358 3.97 -15.70 -2.61
CA HIS A 358 3.89 -16.47 -3.85
C HIS A 358 3.59 -15.58 -5.09
N ALA A 359 3.00 -14.39 -4.90
CA ALA A 359 2.70 -13.46 -6.00
C ALA A 359 3.98 -12.97 -6.71
N TYR A 360 5.08 -12.81 -5.98
CA TYR A 360 6.36 -12.42 -6.55
C TYR A 360 6.94 -13.52 -7.45
N ARG A 361 6.82 -14.79 -7.05
CA ARG A 361 7.26 -15.95 -7.85
C ARG A 361 6.52 -16.04 -9.18
N ILE A 362 5.20 -15.83 -9.16
CA ILE A 362 4.37 -15.80 -10.36
C ILE A 362 4.80 -14.64 -11.28
N THR A 363 5.03 -13.47 -10.70
CA THR A 363 5.46 -12.28 -11.48
C THR A 363 6.82 -12.52 -12.13
N LEU A 364 7.75 -13.15 -11.40
CA LEU A 364 9.09 -13.50 -11.89
C LEU A 364 9.02 -14.45 -13.09
N GLN A 365 8.10 -15.42 -13.07
CA GLN A 365 7.83 -16.31 -14.21
C GLN A 365 7.31 -15.54 -15.43
N PHE A 366 6.33 -14.66 -15.25
CA PHE A 366 5.80 -13.86 -16.35
C PHE A 366 6.86 -12.94 -16.97
N CYS A 367 7.70 -12.32 -16.14
CA CYS A 367 8.78 -11.46 -16.63
C CYS A 367 9.83 -12.24 -17.43
N LEU A 368 10.11 -13.51 -17.08
CA LEU A 368 11.01 -14.34 -17.87
C LEU A 368 10.41 -14.65 -19.24
N TRP A 369 9.10 -14.91 -19.28
CA TRP A 369 8.39 -15.13 -20.54
C TRP A 369 8.33 -13.88 -21.41
N ASP A 370 8.14 -12.70 -20.81
CA ASP A 370 8.29 -11.40 -21.49
C ASP A 370 9.69 -11.29 -22.10
N PHE A 371 10.73 -11.64 -21.33
CA PHE A 371 12.10 -11.57 -21.82
C PHE A 371 12.40 -12.56 -22.97
N PHE A 372 11.84 -13.77 -22.94
CA PHE A 372 11.95 -14.69 -24.08
C PHE A 372 11.31 -14.13 -25.36
N ARG A 373 10.20 -13.38 -25.23
CA ARG A 373 9.60 -12.66 -26.37
C ARG A 373 10.51 -11.55 -26.88
N GLU A 374 11.17 -10.80 -26.00
CA GLU A 374 12.19 -9.81 -26.38
C GLU A 374 13.38 -10.44 -27.12
N LEU A 375 13.78 -11.67 -26.77
CA LEU A 375 14.81 -12.45 -27.50
C LEU A 375 14.31 -13.04 -28.84
N GLY A 376 13.02 -12.85 -29.13
CA GLY A 376 12.38 -13.20 -30.39
C GLY A 376 11.45 -14.40 -30.33
N GLU A 377 11.27 -15.08 -29.20
CA GLU A 377 10.38 -16.25 -29.15
C GLU A 377 8.90 -15.84 -29.21
N THR A 378 8.15 -16.31 -30.21
CA THR A 378 6.75 -15.90 -30.44
C THR A 378 5.72 -16.77 -29.72
N ASN A 379 6.11 -17.96 -29.29
CA ASN A 379 5.20 -18.99 -28.76
C ASN A 379 5.20 -19.08 -27.22
N VAL A 380 5.91 -18.19 -26.54
CA VAL A 380 6.09 -18.23 -25.09
C VAL A 380 5.02 -17.38 -24.43
N GLY A 381 4.23 -17.92 -23.49
CA GLY A 381 3.26 -17.17 -22.68
C GLY A 381 1.87 -17.80 -22.57
N GLY A 382 0.92 -17.07 -21.97
CA GLY A 382 -0.48 -17.49 -21.89
C GLY A 382 -1.20 -17.43 -23.25
N ALA A 383 -2.22 -18.26 -23.45
CA ALA A 383 -2.92 -18.39 -24.74
C ALA A 383 -3.48 -17.06 -25.30
N GLU A 384 -3.91 -16.15 -24.43
CA GLU A 384 -4.36 -14.78 -24.78
C GLU A 384 -3.20 -13.93 -25.32
N VAL A 385 -2.01 -14.01 -24.71
CA VAL A 385 -0.82 -13.24 -25.11
C VAL A 385 -0.33 -13.70 -26.48
N ILE A 386 -0.33 -15.01 -26.73
CA ILE A 386 0.08 -15.61 -28.01
C ILE A 386 -0.90 -15.23 -29.14
N LYS A 387 -2.21 -15.15 -28.86
CA LYS A 387 -3.20 -14.70 -29.84
C LYS A 387 -3.02 -13.22 -30.21
N ASN A 388 -2.74 -12.36 -29.23
CA ASN A 388 -2.50 -10.93 -29.47
C ASN A 388 -1.20 -10.69 -30.26
N LEU A 389 -0.16 -11.48 -30.03
CA LEU A 389 1.10 -11.43 -30.78
C LEU A 389 0.92 -11.77 -32.27
N LYS A 390 0.04 -12.71 -32.62
CA LYS A 390 -0.21 -13.10 -34.02
C LYS A 390 -0.92 -12.02 -34.85
N HIS A 391 -1.51 -11.01 -34.20
CA HIS A 391 -2.17 -9.90 -34.88
C HIS A 391 -1.29 -8.63 -34.95
N ASP A 392 -0.19 -8.58 -34.21
CA ASP A 392 0.65 -7.38 -34.02
C ASP A 392 2.11 -7.68 -34.38
N ASP A 393 2.33 -8.15 -35.62
CA ASP A 393 3.59 -8.66 -36.18
C ASP A 393 4.75 -7.62 -36.27
N GLY A 394 4.63 -6.47 -35.58
CA GLY A 394 5.56 -5.35 -35.74
C GLY A 394 5.85 -4.50 -34.50
N ARG A 395 5.40 -4.86 -33.29
CA ARG A 395 5.54 -3.96 -32.13
C ARG A 395 6.68 -4.25 -31.16
N PHE A 396 7.28 -5.43 -31.19
CA PHE A 396 8.57 -5.64 -30.53
C PHE A 396 9.65 -5.15 -31.48
N ASP A 397 9.93 -3.85 -31.41
CA ASP A 397 11.14 -3.24 -31.94
C ASP A 397 12.30 -4.19 -31.58
N HIS A 398 13.00 -4.72 -32.59
CA HIS A 398 14.14 -5.61 -32.41
C HIS A 398 15.32 -4.81 -31.82
N GLN A 399 15.10 -4.20 -30.65
CA GLN A 399 16.15 -3.61 -29.86
C GLN A 399 17.07 -4.75 -29.50
N THR A 400 18.24 -4.74 -30.10
CA THR A 400 19.35 -5.64 -29.81
C THR A 400 19.55 -5.66 -28.30
N VAL A 401 19.07 -6.73 -27.64
CA VAL A 401 19.24 -6.91 -26.20
C VAL A 401 20.75 -6.92 -25.94
N SER A 402 21.22 -5.99 -25.09
CA SER A 402 22.64 -5.90 -24.75
C SER A 402 23.14 -7.25 -24.21
N SER A 403 24.34 -7.66 -24.62
CA SER A 403 24.97 -8.87 -24.09
C SER A 403 25.14 -8.83 -22.57
N SER A 404 25.37 -7.65 -21.99
CA SER A 404 25.42 -7.43 -20.54
C SER A 404 24.08 -7.74 -19.86
N ARG A 405 22.97 -7.31 -20.48
CA ARG A 405 21.62 -7.55 -19.97
C ARG A 405 21.28 -9.04 -20.00
N THR A 406 21.60 -9.72 -21.11
CA THR A 406 21.41 -11.17 -21.24
C THR A 406 22.18 -11.92 -20.16
N LYS A 407 23.44 -11.54 -19.91
CA LYS A 407 24.28 -12.15 -18.88
C LYS A 407 23.73 -11.92 -17.48
N ASN A 408 23.49 -10.67 -17.08
CA ASN A 408 23.03 -10.34 -15.74
C ASN A 408 21.70 -11.03 -15.40
N LEU A 409 20.77 -11.06 -16.36
CA LEU A 409 19.49 -11.74 -16.17
C LEU A 409 19.68 -13.27 -16.10
N ALA A 410 20.56 -13.86 -16.90
CA ALA A 410 20.86 -15.29 -16.81
C ALA A 410 21.47 -15.65 -15.44
N THR A 411 22.38 -14.82 -14.91
CA THR A 411 22.95 -14.99 -13.57
C THR A 411 21.89 -14.87 -12.47
N ALA A 412 21.03 -13.85 -12.53
CA ALA A 412 19.94 -13.66 -11.57
C ALA A 412 18.94 -14.82 -11.57
N TYR A 413 18.46 -15.22 -12.76
CA TYR A 413 17.53 -16.34 -12.89
C TYR A 413 18.16 -17.68 -12.54
N GLY A 414 19.46 -17.87 -12.82
CA GLY A 414 20.19 -19.06 -12.42
C GLY A 414 20.23 -19.23 -10.91
N TRP A 415 20.47 -18.12 -10.19
CA TRP A 415 20.40 -18.07 -8.73
C TRP A 415 18.99 -18.39 -8.20
N TRP A 416 17.95 -17.74 -8.73
CA TRP A 416 16.57 -17.97 -8.27
C TRP A 416 16.05 -19.37 -8.56
N ILE A 417 16.51 -20.02 -9.64
CA ILE A 417 16.17 -21.40 -9.95
C ILE A 417 16.89 -22.37 -9.01
N ALA A 418 18.18 -22.15 -8.76
CA ALA A 418 18.95 -22.98 -7.83
C ALA A 418 18.46 -22.88 -6.38
N LYS A 419 17.94 -21.72 -5.96
CA LYS A 419 17.41 -21.49 -4.60
C LYS A 419 15.88 -21.68 -4.48
N ASP A 420 15.25 -22.32 -5.46
CA ASP A 420 13.81 -22.63 -5.48
C ASP A 420 12.86 -21.42 -5.28
N CYS A 421 13.30 -20.25 -5.71
CA CYS A 421 12.43 -19.07 -5.86
C CYS A 421 11.56 -19.21 -7.11
N CYS A 422 12.13 -19.77 -8.18
CA CYS A 422 11.44 -20.15 -9.42
C CYS A 422 11.78 -21.60 -9.77
N SER A 423 10.81 -22.40 -10.22
CA SER A 423 11.10 -23.76 -10.66
C SER A 423 11.62 -23.76 -12.11
N ILE A 424 12.50 -24.70 -12.45
CA ILE A 424 12.94 -24.92 -13.85
C ILE A 424 11.77 -25.18 -14.82
N THR A 425 10.61 -25.57 -14.30
CA THR A 425 9.35 -25.67 -15.05
C THR A 425 8.90 -24.35 -15.69
N VAL A 426 9.48 -23.22 -15.30
CA VAL A 426 9.30 -21.92 -15.96
C VAL A 426 9.64 -21.97 -17.45
N LEU A 427 10.51 -22.90 -17.87
CA LEU A 427 10.90 -23.10 -19.27
C LEU A 427 9.86 -23.89 -20.07
N LYS A 428 8.79 -24.40 -19.45
CA LYS A 428 7.76 -25.21 -20.12
C LYS A 428 7.19 -24.62 -21.42
N PRO A 429 6.92 -23.30 -21.54
CA PRO A 429 6.36 -22.75 -22.77
C PRO A 429 7.40 -22.52 -23.88
N VAL A 430 8.67 -22.82 -23.63
CA VAL A 430 9.75 -22.64 -24.60
C VAL A 430 10.05 -23.98 -25.27
N ASP A 431 9.98 -24.01 -26.60
CA ASP A 431 10.39 -25.18 -27.39
C ASP A 431 11.92 -25.26 -27.45
N VAL A 432 12.50 -25.93 -26.45
CA VAL A 432 13.97 -26.04 -26.25
C VAL A 432 14.70 -26.66 -27.46
N THR A 433 14.01 -27.42 -28.31
CA THR A 433 14.56 -28.05 -29.52
C THR A 433 14.71 -27.09 -30.70
N ARG A 434 13.97 -25.97 -30.72
CA ARG A 434 13.89 -25.03 -31.86
C ARG A 434 14.06 -23.58 -31.39
N LEU A 435 15.14 -23.31 -30.67
CA LEU A 435 15.44 -21.98 -30.11
C LEU A 435 16.05 -21.04 -31.15
N LYS A 436 15.71 -19.75 -31.06
CA LYS A 436 16.43 -18.69 -31.79
C LYS A 436 17.86 -18.51 -31.26
N PRO A 437 18.80 -17.93 -32.05
CA PRO A 437 20.20 -17.82 -31.65
C PRO A 437 20.42 -17.11 -30.30
N HIS A 438 19.76 -15.97 -30.07
CA HIS A 438 19.88 -15.23 -28.81
C HIS A 438 19.31 -16.00 -27.62
N THR A 439 18.16 -16.65 -27.79
CA THR A 439 17.55 -17.53 -26.78
C THR A 439 18.44 -18.72 -26.44
N ARG A 440 19.11 -19.31 -27.45
CA ARG A 440 20.06 -20.41 -27.26
C ARG A 440 21.26 -19.98 -26.42
N THR A 441 21.82 -18.79 -26.68
CA THR A 441 22.92 -18.24 -25.88
C THR A 441 22.47 -17.95 -24.45
N PHE A 442 21.30 -17.31 -24.28
CA PHE A 442 20.74 -17.06 -22.96
C PHE A 442 20.48 -18.36 -22.18
N LEU A 443 19.91 -19.39 -22.81
CA LEU A 443 19.63 -20.66 -22.15
C LEU A 443 20.90 -21.41 -21.75
N ARG A 444 21.94 -21.37 -22.59
CA ARG A 444 23.26 -21.93 -22.24
C ARG A 444 23.82 -21.21 -21.01
N GLU A 445 23.81 -19.89 -21.01
CA GLU A 445 24.28 -19.08 -19.88
C GLU A 445 23.45 -19.37 -18.62
N LEU A 446 22.12 -19.40 -18.72
CA LEU A 446 21.23 -19.71 -17.60
C LEU A 446 21.56 -21.06 -16.97
N LEU A 447 21.80 -22.10 -17.77
CA LEU A 447 22.14 -23.43 -17.27
C LEU A 447 23.52 -23.46 -16.60
N VAL A 448 24.52 -22.77 -17.15
CA VAL A 448 25.83 -22.57 -16.49
C VAL A 448 25.62 -21.95 -15.11
N GLN A 449 24.83 -20.88 -15.02
CA GLN A 449 24.57 -20.18 -13.77
C GLN A 449 23.76 -21.02 -12.78
N ILE A 450 22.83 -21.86 -13.24
CA ILE A 450 22.12 -22.84 -12.38
C ILE A 450 23.11 -23.83 -11.78
N PHE A 451 24.01 -24.40 -12.59
CA PHE A 451 25.02 -25.35 -12.11
C PHE A 451 25.92 -24.70 -11.06
N VAL A 452 26.42 -23.51 -11.34
CA VAL A 452 27.27 -22.76 -10.41
C VAL A 452 26.49 -22.43 -9.12
N ALA A 453 25.31 -21.82 -9.22
CA ALA A 453 24.51 -21.40 -8.07
C ALA A 453 24.02 -22.58 -7.20
N SER A 454 23.90 -23.78 -7.77
CA SER A 454 23.58 -25.00 -7.01
C SER A 454 24.70 -25.42 -6.06
N GLN A 455 25.95 -25.05 -6.36
CA GLN A 455 27.14 -25.48 -5.61
C GLN A 455 27.63 -24.47 -4.57
N VAL A 456 27.05 -23.26 -4.54
CA VAL A 456 27.48 -22.17 -3.67
C VAL A 456 26.33 -21.69 -2.77
N SER A 457 26.66 -21.26 -1.55
CA SER A 457 25.67 -20.76 -0.58
C SER A 457 25.35 -19.27 -0.74
N SER A 458 26.22 -18.51 -1.40
CA SER A 458 26.07 -17.08 -1.69
C SER A 458 26.29 -16.78 -3.18
N PRO A 459 25.69 -15.71 -3.74
CA PRO A 459 25.90 -15.37 -5.15
C PRO A 459 27.36 -14.98 -5.38
N VAL A 460 27.93 -15.47 -6.48
CA VAL A 460 29.34 -15.26 -6.83
C VAL A 460 29.46 -14.02 -7.73
N LEU A 461 30.48 -13.20 -7.49
CA LEU A 461 30.76 -11.95 -8.22
C LEU A 461 31.69 -12.16 -9.43
N THR A 462 32.39 -13.28 -9.48
CA THR A 462 33.41 -13.61 -10.49
C THR A 462 32.90 -14.64 -11.49
N ASP A 463 33.30 -14.47 -12.75
CA ASP A 463 33.01 -15.41 -13.84
C ASP A 463 33.98 -16.61 -13.87
N ASP A 464 34.97 -16.64 -12.97
CA ASP A 464 35.93 -17.74 -12.87
C ASP A 464 35.36 -18.89 -12.03
N TYR A 465 34.86 -19.91 -12.73
CA TYR A 465 34.32 -21.13 -12.13
C TYR A 465 35.39 -22.20 -11.86
N SER A 466 36.65 -21.89 -12.13
CA SER A 466 37.80 -22.79 -12.00
C SER A 466 38.11 -23.17 -10.54
N GLU A 467 37.75 -22.33 -9.58
CA GLU A 467 38.00 -22.55 -8.14
C GLU A 467 36.87 -23.33 -7.43
N GLN A 468 35.75 -23.62 -8.11
CA GLN A 468 34.61 -24.31 -7.51
C GLN A 468 34.82 -25.82 -7.45
N THR A 469 35.18 -26.31 -6.27
CA THR A 469 35.45 -27.74 -5.99
C THR A 469 34.26 -28.50 -5.42
N SER A 470 33.20 -27.79 -4.97
CA SER A 470 32.00 -28.40 -4.42
C SER A 470 31.22 -29.18 -5.50
N ARG A 471 30.87 -30.44 -5.19
CA ARG A 471 30.09 -31.34 -6.06
C ARG A 471 28.93 -31.96 -5.30
N ASN A 472 28.03 -31.12 -4.81
CA ASN A 472 26.77 -31.53 -4.21
C ASN A 472 25.79 -32.04 -5.29
N ARG A 473 25.68 -33.36 -5.37
CA ARG A 473 24.79 -34.07 -6.31
C ARG A 473 23.32 -33.75 -6.07
N GLY A 474 22.88 -33.76 -4.81
CA GLY A 474 21.47 -33.54 -4.45
C GLY A 474 20.95 -32.16 -4.88
N ALA A 475 21.79 -31.12 -4.78
CA ALA A 475 21.41 -29.77 -5.18
C ALA A 475 21.08 -29.65 -6.69
N VAL A 476 21.78 -30.39 -7.55
CA VAL A 476 21.49 -30.42 -8.99
C VAL A 476 20.26 -31.30 -9.26
N GLU A 477 20.18 -32.47 -8.61
CA GLU A 477 19.04 -33.37 -8.74
C GLU A 477 17.72 -32.68 -8.36
N ASP A 478 17.68 -31.93 -7.25
CA ASP A 478 16.50 -31.21 -6.76
C ASP A 478 15.98 -30.15 -7.75
N VAL A 479 16.87 -29.54 -8.53
CA VAL A 479 16.48 -28.58 -9.57
C VAL A 479 15.84 -29.31 -10.75
N PHE A 480 16.51 -30.34 -11.28
CA PHE A 480 16.11 -31.00 -12.53
C PHE A 480 14.99 -32.02 -12.36
N ILE A 481 14.84 -32.64 -11.18
CA ILE A 481 13.73 -33.57 -10.89
C ILE A 481 12.36 -32.89 -11.04
N LYS A 482 12.28 -31.56 -10.88
CA LYS A 482 11.03 -30.81 -11.07
C LYS A 482 10.60 -30.76 -12.54
N ALA A 483 11.54 -30.88 -13.49
CA ALA A 483 11.25 -30.89 -14.92
C ALA A 483 10.69 -32.25 -15.41
N THR A 484 10.94 -33.35 -14.70
CA THR A 484 10.51 -34.70 -15.12
C THR A 484 8.99 -34.84 -15.17
N LYS A 485 8.27 -34.02 -14.41
CA LYS A 485 6.80 -33.92 -14.43
C LYS A 485 6.25 -33.45 -15.78
N THR A 486 7.07 -32.82 -16.62
CA THR A 486 6.68 -32.33 -17.95
C THR A 486 7.57 -32.98 -19.01
N GLU A 487 7.06 -34.03 -19.64
CA GLU A 487 7.81 -34.88 -20.57
C GLU A 487 8.50 -34.10 -21.70
N ASN A 488 7.78 -33.21 -22.38
CA ASN A 488 8.33 -32.38 -23.45
C ASN A 488 9.50 -31.48 -22.99
N LEU A 489 9.40 -30.92 -21.78
CA LEU A 489 10.47 -30.09 -21.22
C LEU A 489 11.68 -30.95 -20.86
N GLY A 490 11.45 -32.12 -20.25
CA GLY A 490 12.51 -33.07 -19.91
C GLY A 490 13.31 -33.53 -21.13
N LEU A 491 12.63 -34.00 -22.18
CA LEU A 491 13.27 -34.40 -23.45
C LEU A 491 14.00 -33.22 -24.11
N GLY A 492 13.39 -32.04 -24.12
CA GLY A 492 13.99 -30.83 -24.67
C GLY A 492 15.28 -30.43 -23.95
N LEU A 493 15.29 -30.49 -22.61
CA LEU A 493 16.48 -30.23 -21.80
C LEU A 493 17.56 -31.30 -22.01
N ILE A 494 17.22 -32.59 -22.11
CA ILE A 494 18.18 -33.65 -22.42
C ILE A 494 18.86 -33.39 -23.78
N PHE A 495 18.08 -33.05 -24.81
CA PHE A 495 18.60 -32.70 -26.13
C PHE A 495 19.53 -31.48 -26.08
N PHE A 496 19.13 -30.42 -25.38
CA PHE A 496 19.93 -29.20 -25.27
C PHE A 496 21.24 -29.43 -24.51
N LEU A 497 21.19 -30.10 -23.35
CA LEU A 497 22.36 -30.41 -22.54
C LEU A 497 23.36 -31.27 -23.31
N SER A 498 22.87 -32.21 -24.13
CA SER A 498 23.72 -33.09 -24.95
C SER A 498 24.46 -32.33 -26.05
N ASN A 499 23.87 -31.26 -26.59
CA ASN A 499 24.45 -30.49 -27.68
C ASN A 499 25.26 -29.28 -27.20
N ALA A 500 24.83 -28.61 -26.12
CA ALA A 500 25.43 -27.36 -25.63
C ALA A 500 26.63 -27.57 -24.69
N PHE A 501 26.75 -28.75 -24.07
CA PHE A 501 27.78 -29.08 -23.08
C PHE A 501 28.56 -30.35 -23.45
N ARG A 502 28.66 -30.69 -24.74
CA ARG A 502 29.28 -31.94 -25.21
C ARG A 502 30.78 -32.02 -24.91
N GLU A 503 31.48 -30.89 -25.02
CA GLU A 503 32.94 -30.76 -24.91
C GLU A 503 33.36 -30.05 -23.61
N GLU A 504 32.42 -29.78 -22.72
CA GLU A 504 32.68 -29.09 -21.45
C GLU A 504 33.22 -30.07 -20.41
N GLU A 505 34.35 -29.75 -19.80
CA GLU A 505 34.98 -30.54 -18.74
C GLU A 505 34.75 -29.90 -17.36
N GLY A 506 35.28 -30.53 -16.30
CA GLY A 506 35.21 -29.99 -14.94
C GLY A 506 33.79 -29.97 -14.36
N LEU A 507 33.43 -28.85 -13.71
CA LEU A 507 32.13 -28.70 -13.03
C LEU A 507 30.96 -28.77 -14.01
N LEU A 508 31.07 -28.11 -15.16
CA LEU A 508 29.98 -28.02 -16.15
C LEU A 508 29.72 -29.38 -16.81
N GLY A 509 30.77 -30.11 -17.16
CA GLY A 509 30.66 -31.48 -17.69
C GLY A 509 29.99 -32.43 -16.69
N TRP A 510 30.43 -32.41 -15.42
CA TRP A 510 29.84 -33.21 -14.36
C TRP A 510 28.37 -32.86 -14.09
N ALA A 511 28.05 -31.58 -13.94
CA ALA A 511 26.70 -31.13 -13.62
C ALA A 511 25.72 -31.38 -14.79
N SER A 512 26.17 -31.19 -16.04
CA SER A 512 25.39 -31.52 -17.24
C SER A 512 25.13 -33.02 -17.36
N ALA A 513 26.13 -33.87 -17.10
CA ALA A 513 25.96 -35.32 -17.09
C ALA A 513 24.94 -35.75 -16.02
N LEU A 514 25.07 -35.21 -14.81
CA LEU A 514 24.17 -35.47 -13.70
C LEU A 514 22.74 -35.01 -14.01
N ALA A 515 22.56 -33.78 -14.51
CA ALA A 515 21.23 -33.28 -14.87
C ALA A 515 20.55 -34.16 -15.93
N LYS A 516 21.29 -34.65 -16.93
CA LYS A 516 20.78 -35.62 -17.91
C LYS A 516 20.37 -36.93 -17.25
N GLU A 517 21.21 -37.48 -16.37
CA GLU A 517 20.93 -38.71 -15.63
C GLU A 517 19.65 -38.58 -14.79
N THR A 518 19.48 -37.46 -14.07
CA THR A 518 18.27 -37.17 -13.29
C THR A 518 17.02 -37.10 -14.16
N LEU A 519 17.11 -36.40 -15.30
CA LEU A 519 15.99 -36.28 -16.23
C LEU A 519 15.62 -37.63 -16.85
N GLN A 520 16.62 -38.42 -17.25
CA GLN A 520 16.41 -39.75 -17.81
C GLN A 520 15.78 -40.70 -16.77
N THR A 521 16.36 -40.79 -15.58
CA THR A 521 15.89 -41.71 -14.53
C THR A 521 14.48 -41.35 -14.04
N GLY A 522 14.14 -40.07 -14.02
CA GLY A 522 12.82 -39.60 -13.61
C GLY A 522 11.73 -39.68 -14.68
N MET A 523 12.05 -40.06 -15.92
CA MET A 523 11.10 -40.17 -17.04
C MET A 523 10.85 -41.64 -17.39
N ASN A 524 9.58 -42.05 -17.38
CA ASN A 524 9.19 -43.46 -17.56
C ASN A 524 9.37 -43.99 -19.00
N GLU A 525 9.48 -43.11 -20.01
CA GLU A 525 9.82 -43.47 -21.39
C GLU A 525 10.89 -42.51 -21.93
N ILE A 526 12.04 -43.04 -22.36
CA ILE A 526 13.06 -42.28 -23.09
C ILE A 526 13.23 -42.95 -24.46
N PRO A 527 12.89 -42.29 -25.57
CA PRO A 527 13.37 -42.72 -26.88
C PRO A 527 14.89 -42.62 -26.85
N ARG A 528 15.60 -43.72 -27.14
CA ARG A 528 17.06 -43.68 -27.33
C ARG A 528 17.36 -42.65 -28.42
N LEU A 529 17.82 -41.47 -28.03
CA LEU A 529 18.30 -40.38 -28.90
C LEU A 529 19.77 -40.58 -29.24
#